data_AF-A0A926WMS3-F1
#
_entry.id   AF-A0A926WMS3-F1
#
_cell.length_a   1.000
_cell.length_b   1.000
_cell.length_c   1.000
_cell.angle_alpha   90.00
_cell.angle_beta   90.00
_cell.angle_gamma   90.00
#
_symmetry.space_group_name_H-M   'P 1'
#
loop_
_entity.id
_entity.type
_entity.pdbx_description
1 polymer ?
#
loop_
_entity_poly.entity_id
_entity_poly.type
_entity_poly.pdbx_seq_one_letter_code
_entity_poly.pdbx_strand_id
1 'polypeptide(L)'
;MNREPLRESLGNILLPLGLIFGLVLLLNLNVSESNPAEASREILDSWLKLIVGYLAAGAEIAAALVIGLAVIRGITVYLRQVFSRSKQHLDSTEVVRLQLGRALALGLEFTVASDILRTAVAPTRQDISNLGAIVLLRTLLNYFLEREIKQVEQSRLLDR
;
A
#
# COMPACT_ATOMS: atom_id res chain seq x y z
N MET A 1 9.67 -47.50 -63.49
CA MET A 1 9.88 -48.31 -62.27
C MET A 1 11.01 -47.65 -61.48
N ASN A 2 10.90 -47.58 -60.15
CA ASN A 2 11.85 -47.02 -59.16
C ASN A 2 11.59 -45.59 -58.64
N ARG A 3 10.74 -45.51 -57.60
CA ARG A 3 10.65 -44.39 -56.65
C ARG A 3 10.69 -44.93 -55.21
N GLU A 4 11.68 -45.76 -54.90
CA GLU A 4 11.78 -46.50 -53.61
C GLU A 4 13.17 -46.33 -52.94
N PRO A 5 13.71 -45.11 -52.74
CA PRO A 5 14.66 -44.92 -51.63
C PRO A 5 14.31 -43.76 -50.68
N LEU A 6 13.40 -42.86 -51.06
CA LEU A 6 13.04 -41.68 -50.25
C LEU A 6 12.04 -42.00 -49.12
N ARG A 7 11.21 -43.03 -49.30
CA ARG A 7 10.21 -43.45 -48.31
C ARG A 7 10.83 -44.07 -47.05
N GLU A 8 11.95 -44.79 -47.19
CA GLU A 8 12.66 -45.40 -46.06
C GLU A 8 13.42 -44.36 -45.23
N SER A 9 14.07 -43.39 -45.88
CA SER A 9 14.81 -42.33 -45.18
C SER A 9 13.88 -41.38 -44.41
N LEU A 10 12.70 -41.06 -44.97
CA LEU A 10 11.69 -40.29 -44.25
C LEU A 10 11.19 -41.05 -43.02
N GLY A 11 10.95 -42.37 -43.12
CA GLY A 11 10.53 -43.20 -42.00
C GLY A 11 11.51 -43.16 -40.82
N ASN A 12 12.82 -43.28 -41.07
CA ASN A 12 13.84 -43.28 -40.02
C ASN A 12 14.05 -41.91 -39.33
N ILE A 13 13.65 -40.80 -39.95
CA ILE A 13 13.74 -39.45 -39.36
C ILE A 13 12.41 -39.04 -38.71
N LEU A 14 11.27 -39.41 -39.31
CA LEU A 14 9.95 -39.07 -38.79
C LEU A 14 9.68 -39.72 -37.43
N LEU A 15 10.15 -40.96 -37.26
CA LEU A 15 9.92 -41.75 -36.05
C LEU A 15 10.55 -41.11 -34.79
N PRO A 16 11.86 -40.77 -34.76
CA PRO A 16 12.45 -40.09 -33.60
C PRO A 16 11.90 -38.68 -33.39
N LEU A 17 11.61 -37.94 -34.47
CA LEU A 17 11.10 -36.57 -34.35
C LEU A 17 9.66 -36.54 -33.81
N GLY A 18 8.84 -37.49 -34.24
CA GLY A 18 7.49 -37.71 -33.71
C GLY A 18 7.50 -38.16 -32.25
N LEU A 19 8.49 -38.96 -31.83
CA LEU A 19 8.67 -39.33 -30.44
C LEU A 19 9.12 -38.15 -29.57
N ILE A 20 10.07 -37.33 -30.04
CA ILE A 20 10.49 -36.12 -29.31
C ILE A 20 9.33 -35.14 -29.22
N PHE A 21 8.63 -34.88 -30.33
CA PHE A 21 7.46 -34.01 -30.33
C PHE A 21 6.35 -34.57 -29.43
N GLY A 22 6.11 -35.87 -29.48
CA GLY A 22 5.16 -36.57 -28.61
C GLY A 22 5.53 -36.46 -27.14
N LEU A 23 6.81 -36.65 -26.78
CA LEU A 23 7.32 -36.53 -25.42
C LEU A 23 7.28 -35.08 -24.92
N VAL A 24 7.67 -34.12 -25.77
CA VAL A 24 7.61 -32.68 -25.45
C VAL A 24 6.16 -32.24 -25.30
N LEU A 25 5.24 -32.72 -26.14
CA LEU A 25 3.81 -32.49 -26.01
C LEU A 25 3.27 -33.16 -24.73
N LEU A 26 3.71 -34.38 -24.41
CA LEU A 26 3.34 -35.07 -23.16
C LEU A 26 3.86 -34.29 -21.95
N LEU A 27 5.09 -33.79 -21.96
CA LEU A 27 5.64 -32.95 -20.88
C LEU A 27 4.92 -31.59 -20.79
N ASN A 28 4.56 -30.98 -21.91
CA ASN A 28 3.83 -29.72 -21.96
C ASN A 28 2.36 -29.88 -21.52
N LEU A 29 1.76 -31.06 -21.73
CA LEU A 29 0.42 -31.42 -21.24
C LEU A 29 0.45 -32.01 -19.81
N ASN A 30 1.59 -32.53 -19.35
CA ASN A 30 1.82 -33.00 -17.98
C ASN A 30 2.16 -31.84 -17.02
N VAL A 31 2.03 -30.58 -17.46
CA VAL A 31 1.97 -29.40 -16.59
C VAL A 31 0.55 -29.23 -16.05
N SER A 32 0.10 -30.26 -15.33
CA SER A 32 -1.00 -30.24 -14.37
C SER A 32 -0.92 -31.54 -13.57
N GLU A 33 0.26 -31.87 -13.04
CA GLU A 33 0.24 -32.48 -11.72
C GLU A 33 -0.36 -31.41 -10.81
N SER A 34 -1.65 -31.55 -10.53
CA SER A 34 -2.34 -30.80 -9.48
C SER A 34 -1.65 -31.15 -8.16
N ASN A 35 -0.50 -30.54 -7.90
CA ASN A 35 0.20 -30.69 -6.64
C ASN A 35 -0.74 -30.12 -5.58
N PRO A 36 -1.24 -30.93 -4.61
CA PRO A 36 -2.16 -30.43 -3.58
C PRO A 36 -1.60 -29.23 -2.81
N ALA A 37 -0.28 -29.08 -2.82
CA ALA A 37 0.44 -27.93 -2.26
C ALA A 37 0.25 -26.62 -3.04
N GLU A 38 0.04 -26.64 -4.37
CA GLU A 38 -0.17 -25.43 -5.17
C GLU A 38 -1.59 -24.88 -4.97
N ALA A 39 -2.61 -25.75 -5.00
CA ALA A 39 -3.99 -25.37 -4.69
C ALA A 39 -4.11 -24.81 -3.26
N SER A 40 -3.41 -25.41 -2.28
CA SER A 40 -3.40 -24.90 -0.91
C SER A 40 -2.74 -23.51 -0.79
N ARG A 41 -1.67 -23.25 -1.56
CA ARG A 41 -1.00 -21.94 -1.59
C ARG A 41 -1.88 -20.84 -2.18
N GLU A 42 -2.58 -21.12 -3.29
CA GLU A 42 -3.51 -20.13 -3.89
C GLU A 42 -4.67 -19.77 -2.95
N ILE A 43 -5.19 -20.76 -2.21
CA ILE A 43 -6.25 -20.55 -1.21
C ILE A 43 -5.71 -19.70 -0.06
N LEU A 44 -4.54 -20.01 0.49
CA LEU A 44 -3.90 -19.25 1.56
C LEU A 44 -3.62 -17.80 1.15
N ASP A 45 -3.07 -17.57 -0.05
CA ASP A 45 -2.81 -16.23 -0.58
C ASP A 45 -4.10 -15.41 -0.73
N SER A 46 -5.20 -16.05 -1.14
CA SER A 46 -6.50 -15.39 -1.27
C SER A 46 -7.07 -14.97 0.08
N TRP A 47 -7.01 -15.83 1.10
CA TRP A 47 -7.44 -15.50 2.46
C TRP A 47 -6.57 -14.42 3.09
N LEU A 48 -5.25 -14.48 2.89
CA LEU A 48 -4.31 -13.44 3.36
C LEU A 48 -4.62 -12.08 2.73
N LYS A 49 -4.84 -12.03 1.40
CA LYS A 49 -5.24 -10.80 0.69
C LYS A 49 -6.53 -10.20 1.24
N LEU A 50 -7.53 -11.04 1.53
CA LEU A 50 -8.79 -10.60 2.12
C LEU A 50 -8.59 -10.01 3.51
N ILE A 51 -7.94 -10.75 4.42
CA ILE A 51 -7.73 -10.31 5.81
C ILE A 51 -6.96 -8.99 5.85
N VAL A 52 -5.85 -8.92 5.10
CA VAL A 52 -5.02 -7.73 5.03
C VAL A 52 -5.77 -6.56 4.38
N GLY A 53 -6.59 -6.83 3.35
CA GLY A 53 -7.45 -5.82 2.75
C GLY A 53 -8.44 -5.20 3.75
N TYR A 54 -9.06 -6.02 4.60
CA TYR A 54 -9.96 -5.54 5.64
C TYR A 54 -9.23 -4.76 6.75
N LEU A 55 -8.05 -5.21 7.16
CA LEU A 55 -7.23 -4.50 8.15
C LEU A 55 -6.75 -3.13 7.63
N ALA A 56 -6.30 -3.09 6.39
CA ALA A 56 -5.89 -1.87 5.70
C ALA A 56 -7.06 -0.86 5.61
N ALA A 57 -8.23 -1.33 5.17
CA ALA A 57 -9.45 -0.52 5.13
C ALA A 57 -9.85 -0.02 6.53
N GLY A 58 -9.73 -0.86 7.56
CA GLY A 58 -9.99 -0.47 8.95
C GLY A 58 -9.08 0.66 9.43
N ALA A 59 -7.79 0.60 9.09
CA ALA A 59 -6.82 1.65 9.41
C ALA A 59 -7.15 2.96 8.67
N GLU A 60 -7.51 2.90 7.39
CA GLU A 60 -7.96 4.08 6.62
C GLU A 60 -9.21 4.73 7.23
N ILE A 61 -10.19 3.92 7.64
CA ILE A 61 -11.41 4.40 8.30
C ILE A 61 -11.05 5.07 9.64
N ALA A 62 -10.18 4.48 10.44
CA ALA A 62 -9.72 5.06 11.70
C ALA A 62 -9.02 6.41 11.47
N ALA A 63 -8.16 6.50 10.46
CA ALA A 63 -7.52 7.75 10.05
C ALA A 63 -8.56 8.83 9.70
N ALA A 64 -9.51 8.48 8.83
CA ALA A 64 -10.57 9.39 8.39
C ALA A 64 -11.42 9.89 9.56
N LEU A 65 -11.76 9.02 10.51
CA LEU A 65 -12.52 9.38 11.71
C LEU A 65 -11.73 10.32 12.63
N VAL A 66 -10.48 9.99 12.93
CA VAL A 66 -9.64 10.83 13.82
C VAL A 66 -9.45 12.22 13.22
N ILE A 67 -9.08 12.29 11.94
CA ILE A 67 -8.87 13.56 11.23
C ILE A 67 -10.20 14.32 11.11
N GLY A 68 -11.26 13.66 10.68
CA GLY A 68 -12.58 14.28 10.50
C GLY A 68 -13.14 14.87 11.79
N LEU A 69 -13.08 14.13 12.90
CA LEU A 69 -13.53 14.62 14.21
C LEU A 69 -12.70 15.80 14.69
N ALA A 70 -11.38 15.76 14.49
CA ALA A 70 -10.50 16.87 14.86
C ALA A 70 -10.81 18.13 14.06
N VAL A 71 -11.01 18.00 12.74
CA VAL A 71 -11.39 19.11 11.86
C VAL A 71 -12.74 19.71 12.27
N ILE A 72 -13.76 18.89 12.51
CA ILE A 72 -15.09 19.36 12.95
C ILE A 72 -14.99 20.11 14.28
N ARG A 73 -14.24 19.58 15.26
CA ARG A 73 -14.01 20.25 16.54
C ARG A 73 -13.28 21.58 16.35
N GLY A 74 -12.22 21.59 15.54
CA GLY A 74 -11.43 22.79 15.24
C GLY A 74 -12.28 23.89 14.62
N ILE A 75 -13.11 23.55 13.62
CA ILE A 75 -14.06 24.49 12.98
C ILE A 75 -15.06 25.03 14.01
N THR A 76 -15.63 24.16 14.85
CA THR A 76 -16.62 24.56 15.85
C THR A 76 -16.04 25.56 16.86
N VAL A 77 -14.82 25.32 17.35
CA VAL A 77 -14.12 26.21 18.28
C VAL A 77 -13.78 27.53 17.59
N TYR A 78 -13.21 27.48 16.39
CA TYR A 78 -12.85 28.67 15.62
C TYR A 78 -14.05 29.57 15.34
N LEU A 79 -15.17 29.00 14.88
CA LEU A 79 -16.40 29.76 14.63
C LEU A 79 -16.95 30.39 15.91
N ARG A 80 -17.04 29.65 17.02
CA ARG A 80 -17.49 30.24 18.31
C ARG A 80 -16.63 31.43 18.72
N GLN A 81 -15.32 31.34 18.48
CA GLN A 81 -14.39 32.40 18.84
C GLN A 81 -14.50 33.62 17.94
N VAL A 82 -14.72 33.44 16.63
CA VAL A 82 -14.98 34.56 15.70
C VAL A 82 -16.29 35.29 16.05
N PHE A 83 -17.33 34.55 16.47
CA PHE A 83 -18.61 35.15 16.86
C PHE A 83 -18.60 35.76 18.27
N SER A 84 -17.77 35.25 19.18
CA SER A 84 -17.63 35.77 20.54
C SER A 84 -16.50 36.80 20.57
N ARG A 85 -16.83 38.11 20.58
CA ARG A 85 -15.90 39.27 20.59
C ARG A 85 -14.98 39.37 21.85
N SER A 86 -14.49 38.26 22.40
CA SER A 86 -13.63 38.22 23.59
C SER A 86 -12.15 38.28 23.23
N LYS A 87 -11.39 39.16 23.88
CA LYS A 87 -9.97 39.47 23.58
C LYS A 87 -8.95 38.36 23.91
N GLN A 88 -9.35 37.16 24.34
CA GLN A 88 -8.44 36.01 24.61
C GLN A 88 -8.04 35.24 23.32
N HIS A 89 -7.80 35.94 22.22
CA HIS A 89 -7.71 35.32 20.89
C HIS A 89 -6.43 34.51 20.61
N LEU A 90 -5.32 34.81 21.30
CA LEU A 90 -4.00 34.27 20.95
C LEU A 90 -3.78 32.84 21.49
N ASP A 91 -4.00 32.59 22.78
CA ASP A 91 -3.77 31.26 23.37
C ASP A 91 -4.72 30.17 22.84
N SER A 92 -5.98 30.53 22.59
CA SER A 92 -7.01 29.55 22.19
C SER A 92 -6.77 29.00 20.77
N THR A 93 -6.23 29.82 19.88
CA THR A 93 -5.94 29.44 18.49
C THR A 93 -4.76 28.46 18.41
N GLU A 94 -3.75 28.67 19.25
CA GLU A 94 -2.58 27.78 19.31
C GLU A 94 -2.95 26.40 19.85
N VAL A 95 -3.85 26.33 20.84
CA VAL A 95 -4.38 25.07 21.35
C VAL A 95 -5.14 24.29 20.27
N VAL A 96 -5.98 24.96 19.47
CA VAL A 96 -6.69 24.31 18.35
C VAL A 96 -5.71 23.80 17.30
N ARG A 97 -4.69 24.59 16.93
CA ARG A 97 -3.62 24.18 16.01
C ARG A 97 -2.89 22.94 16.52
N LEU A 98 -2.51 22.91 17.80
CA LEU A 98 -1.80 21.78 18.39
C LEU A 98 -2.65 20.51 18.41
N GLN A 99 -3.94 20.61 18.76
CA GLN A 99 -4.86 19.47 18.74
C GLN A 99 -5.08 18.92 17.34
N LEU A 100 -5.25 19.79 16.34
CA LEU A 100 -5.35 19.40 14.94
C LEU A 100 -4.05 18.73 14.46
N GLY A 101 -2.88 19.31 14.77
CA GLY A 101 -1.58 18.73 14.41
C GLY A 101 -1.39 17.33 14.97
N ARG A 102 -1.75 17.10 16.25
CA ARG A 102 -1.69 15.76 16.87
C ARG A 102 -2.63 14.75 16.19
N ALA A 103 -3.85 15.16 15.87
CA ALA A 103 -4.82 14.29 15.20
C ALA A 103 -4.39 13.94 13.76
N LEU A 104 -3.82 14.91 13.04
CA LEU A 104 -3.27 14.69 11.71
C LEU A 104 -2.08 13.74 11.75
N ALA A 105 -1.16 13.90 12.71
CA ALA A 105 -0.04 12.98 12.89
C ALA A 105 -0.51 11.55 13.17
N LEU A 106 -1.49 11.38 14.06
CA LEU A 106 -2.08 10.06 14.35
C LEU A 106 -2.81 9.46 13.14
N GLY A 107 -3.58 10.26 12.41
CA GLY A 107 -4.24 9.81 11.19
C GLY A 107 -3.24 9.32 10.14
N LEU A 108 -2.10 10.03 10.01
CA LEU A 108 -1.03 9.64 9.10
C LEU A 108 -0.34 8.33 9.51
N GLU A 109 -0.22 8.05 10.81
CA GLU A 109 0.27 6.75 11.28
C GLU A 109 -0.62 5.59 10.84
N PHE A 110 -1.95 5.77 10.91
CA PHE A 110 -2.91 4.77 10.45
C PHE A 110 -2.88 4.57 8.92
N THR A 111 -2.79 5.65 8.13
CA THR A 111 -2.70 5.50 6.67
C THR A 111 -1.42 4.76 6.26
N VAL A 112 -0.30 5.05 6.92
CA VAL A 112 0.95 4.34 6.62
C VAL A 112 0.88 2.87 7.04
N ALA A 113 0.21 2.56 8.15
CA ALA A 113 -0.03 1.17 8.52
C ALA A 113 -0.85 0.43 7.43
N SER A 114 -1.88 1.08 6.86
CA SER A 114 -2.64 0.55 5.71
C SER A 114 -1.73 0.27 4.50
N ASP A 115 -0.85 1.21 4.15
CA ASP A 115 0.03 1.08 2.99
C ASP A 115 1.09 -0.02 3.15
N ILE A 116 1.63 -0.18 4.37
CA ILE A 116 2.54 -1.28 4.71
C ILE A 116 1.81 -2.63 4.56
N LEU A 117 0.60 -2.73 5.10
CA LEU A 117 -0.23 -3.93 5.02
C LEU A 117 -0.47 -4.33 3.56
N ARG A 118 -0.89 -3.39 2.70
CA ARG A 118 -1.13 -3.64 1.26
C ARG A 118 0.14 -4.12 0.54
N THR A 119 1.27 -3.48 0.78
CA THR A 119 2.54 -3.84 0.14
C THR A 119 3.03 -5.22 0.57
N ALA A 120 2.80 -5.61 1.83
CA ALA A 120 3.27 -6.88 2.38
C ALA A 120 2.66 -8.11 1.69
N VAL A 121 1.43 -8.01 1.15
CA VAL A 121 0.71 -9.17 0.59
C VAL A 121 0.71 -9.21 -0.95
N ALA A 122 0.83 -8.06 -1.62
CA ALA A 122 0.90 -8.01 -3.08
C ALA A 122 1.91 -6.95 -3.53
N PRO A 123 3.23 -7.20 -3.42
CA PRO A 123 4.23 -6.27 -3.92
C PRO A 123 4.23 -6.27 -5.45
N THR A 124 3.44 -5.41 -6.09
CA THR A 124 3.62 -5.12 -7.51
C THR A 124 4.70 -4.06 -7.70
N ARG A 125 5.35 -3.99 -8.87
CA ARG A 125 6.32 -2.90 -9.17
C ARG A 125 5.68 -1.51 -9.03
N GLN A 126 4.38 -1.41 -9.28
CA GLN A 126 3.60 -0.18 -9.08
C GLN A 126 3.38 0.09 -7.59
N ASP A 127 3.05 -0.92 -6.78
CA ASP A 127 2.85 -0.76 -5.34
C ASP A 127 4.15 -0.37 -4.62
N ILE A 128 5.29 -0.89 -5.05
CA ILE A 128 6.60 -0.46 -4.56
C ILE A 128 6.84 1.03 -4.86
N SER A 129 6.44 1.50 -6.06
CA SER A 129 6.57 2.92 -6.42
C SER A 129 5.63 3.83 -5.62
N ASN A 130 4.39 3.38 -5.37
CA ASN A 130 3.41 4.09 -4.55
C ASN A 130 3.88 4.17 -3.09
N LEU A 131 4.36 3.06 -2.52
CA LEU A 131 4.91 3.02 -1.17
C LEU A 131 6.12 3.96 -1.05
N GLY A 132 7.01 3.97 -2.05
CA GLY A 132 8.14 4.89 -2.11
C GLY A 132 7.70 6.36 -2.08
N ALA A 133 6.68 6.73 -2.86
CA ALA A 133 6.12 8.09 -2.86
C ALA A 133 5.49 8.46 -1.51
N ILE A 134 4.76 7.53 -0.88
CA ILE A 134 4.13 7.74 0.44
C ILE A 134 5.19 7.94 1.53
N VAL A 135 6.22 7.10 1.58
CA VAL A 135 7.32 7.21 2.55
C VAL A 135 8.02 8.57 2.40
N LEU A 136 8.28 9.00 1.17
CA LEU A 136 8.92 10.28 0.88
C LEU A 136 8.04 11.46 1.32
N LEU A 137 6.74 11.42 1.03
CA LEU A 137 5.76 12.40 1.54
C LEU A 137 5.75 12.46 3.07
N ARG A 138 5.77 11.31 3.74
CA ARG A 138 5.79 11.24 5.21
C ARG A 138 7.06 11.88 5.77
N THR A 139 8.23 11.57 5.20
CA THR A 139 9.50 12.16 5.62
C THR A 139 9.48 13.68 5.46
N LEU A 140 8.97 14.18 4.33
CA LEU A 140 8.87 15.62 4.08
C LEU A 140 7.91 16.30 5.06
N LEU A 141 6.70 15.76 5.24
CA LEU A 141 5.71 16.32 6.15
C LEU A 141 6.21 16.33 7.59
N ASN A 142 6.75 15.22 8.08
CA ASN A 142 7.28 15.12 9.43
C ASN A 142 8.46 16.08 9.65
N TYR A 143 9.35 16.20 8.66
CA TYR A 143 10.44 17.16 8.67
C TYR A 143 9.94 18.62 8.75
N PHE A 144 8.94 18.99 7.95
CA PHE A 144 8.37 20.34 8.01
C PHE A 144 7.68 20.62 9.34
N LEU A 145 6.91 19.67 9.86
CA LEU A 145 6.21 19.82 11.13
C LEU A 145 7.19 20.00 12.29
N GLU A 146 8.23 19.17 12.35
CA GLU A 146 9.26 19.25 13.40
C GLU A 146 10.04 20.55 13.32
N ARG A 147 10.28 21.06 12.10
CA ARG A 147 10.91 22.37 11.89
C ARG A 147 10.01 23.52 12.37
N GLU A 148 8.71 23.49 12.06
CA GLU A 148 7.76 24.52 12.51
C GLU A 148 7.66 24.53 14.05
N ILE A 149 7.58 23.36 14.68
CA ILE A 149 7.56 23.24 16.15
C ILE A 149 8.83 23.84 16.78
N LYS A 150 10.01 23.50 16.25
CA LYS A 150 11.29 24.05 16.75
C LYS A 150 11.37 25.57 16.58
N GLN A 151 10.83 26.12 15.50
CA GLN A 151 10.76 27.58 15.32
C GLN A 151 9.87 28.26 16.35
N VAL A 152 8.70 27.68 16.63
CA VAL A 152 7.76 28.21 17.65
C VAL A 152 8.36 28.10 19.05
N GLU A 153 9.09 27.02 19.36
CA GLU A 153 9.75 26.86 20.64
C GLU A 153 10.90 27.87 20.82
N GLN A 154 11.70 28.10 19.79
CA GLN A 154 12.77 29.10 19.82
C GLN A 154 12.24 30.53 19.95
N SER A 155 11.16 30.89 19.26
CA SER A 155 10.58 32.23 19.39
C SER A 155 10.04 32.50 20.80
N ARG A 156 9.44 31.51 21.46
CA ARG A 156 9.00 31.63 22.87
C ARG A 156 10.16 31.80 23.86
N LEU A 157 11.35 31.27 23.57
CA LEU A 157 12.52 31.39 24.44
C LEU A 157 13.21 32.76 24.32
N LEU A 158 13.07 33.45 23.19
CA LEU A 158 13.64 34.79 22.97
C LEU A 158 12.78 35.92 23.56
N ASP A 159 11.49 35.66 23.82
CA ASP A 159 10.54 36.59 24.44
C ASP A 159 10.53 36.54 25.99
N ARG A 160 11.39 35.72 26.61
CA ARG A 160 11.61 35.65 28.07
C ARG A 160 12.93 36.29 28.46
#